data_AF-K1SI77-F1
#
_entry.id   AF-K1SI77-F1
#
_cell.length_a   1.000
_cell.length_b   1.000
_cell.length_c   1.000
_cell.angle_alpha   90.00
_cell.angle_beta   90.00
_cell.angle_gamma   90.00
#
_symmetry.space_group_name_H-M   'P 1'
#
loop_
_entity.id
_entity.type
_entity.pdbx_description
1 polymer ?
#
loop_
_entity_poly.entity_id
_entity_poly.type
_entity_poly.pdbx_seq_one_letter_code
_entity_poly.pdbx_strand_id
1 'polypeptide(L)'
;MQAGQTGHYVLSTIHTIDSIEVITRLRKIGVSDYDIASTLATSLSQRLVRKVCPKCAVKREYTEEEKNIINGIAKNTESNMISQENTHMILLGVN
;
A
#
# COMPACT_ATOMS: atom_id res chain seq x y z
N MET A 1 -6.55 -22.75 -7.77
CA MET A 1 -7.03 -22.86 -6.37
C MET A 1 -6.99 -24.28 -5.86
N GLN A 2 -7.22 -25.28 -6.73
CA GLN A 2 -7.03 -26.70 -6.43
C GLN A 2 -5.71 -27.04 -5.68
N ALA A 3 -4.57 -26.49 -6.09
CA ALA A 3 -3.30 -26.74 -5.38
C ALA A 3 -3.29 -26.23 -3.92
N GLY A 4 -4.00 -25.13 -3.64
CA GLY A 4 -4.20 -24.64 -2.28
C GLY A 4 -5.08 -25.57 -1.43
N GLN A 5 -6.11 -26.17 -2.05
CA GLN A 5 -6.98 -27.14 -1.37
C GLN A 5 -6.26 -28.44 -1.01
N THR A 6 -5.21 -28.79 -1.75
CA THR A 6 -4.39 -29.98 -1.48
C THR A 6 -3.20 -29.70 -0.56
N GLY A 7 -3.17 -28.53 0.11
CA GLY A 7 -2.18 -28.19 1.13
C GLY A 7 -0.88 -27.56 0.61
N HIS A 8 -0.82 -27.16 -0.66
CA HIS A 8 0.34 -26.45 -1.19
C HIS A 8 0.18 -24.94 -0.99
N TYR A 9 1.23 -24.29 -0.50
CA TYR A 9 1.29 -22.82 -0.50
C TYR A 9 1.52 -22.31 -1.92
N VAL A 10 0.50 -21.66 -2.47
CA VAL A 10 0.54 -21.09 -3.81
C VAL A 10 0.69 -19.58 -3.70
N LEU A 11 1.81 -19.05 -4.19
CA LEU A 11 2.01 -17.63 -4.38
C LEU A 11 1.73 -17.27 -5.85
N SER A 12 0.91 -16.26 -6.07
CA SER A 12 0.57 -15.78 -7.40
C SER A 12 0.33 -14.27 -7.39
N THR A 13 0.25 -13.68 -8.58
CA THR A 13 0.02 -12.25 -8.78
C THR A 13 -1.32 -12.01 -9.46
N ILE A 14 -2.04 -10.99 -9.02
CA ILE A 14 -3.30 -10.56 -9.63
C ILE A 14 -3.31 -9.04 -9.75
N HIS A 15 -3.80 -8.54 -10.88
CA HIS A 15 -3.87 -7.11 -11.14
C HIS A 15 -5.19 -6.54 -10.59
N THR A 16 -5.12 -5.90 -9.43
CA THR A 16 -6.23 -5.16 -8.78
C THR A 16 -5.71 -3.86 -8.18
N ILE A 17 -6.62 -2.92 -7.88
CA ILE A 17 -6.27 -1.59 -7.35
C ILE A 17 -5.86 -1.67 -5.87
N ASP A 18 -6.53 -2.54 -5.11
CA ASP A 18 -6.25 -2.82 -3.70
C ASP A 18 -6.32 -4.32 -3.39
N SER A 19 -6.05 -4.67 -2.13
CA SER A 19 -6.01 -6.06 -1.66
C SER A 19 -7.39 -6.69 -1.52
N ILE A 20 -8.45 -5.91 -1.26
CA ILE A 20 -9.82 -6.41 -1.05
C ILE A 20 -10.43 -6.78 -2.41
N GLU A 21 -10.15 -6.00 -3.45
CA GLU A 21 -10.65 -6.22 -4.80
C GLU A 21 -10.21 -7.58 -5.40
N VAL A 22 -9.17 -8.22 -4.84
CA VAL A 22 -8.77 -9.60 -5.19
C VAL A 22 -9.95 -10.57 -5.11
N ILE A 23 -10.80 -10.48 -4.08
CA ILE A 23 -11.96 -11.36 -3.91
C ILE A 23 -12.96 -11.14 -5.06
N THR A 24 -13.26 -9.88 -5.37
CA THR A 24 -14.14 -9.51 -6.48
C THR A 24 -13.57 -9.98 -7.81
N ARG A 25 -12.24 -9.92 -7.99
CA ARG A 25 -11.59 -10.37 -9.21
C ARG A 25 -11.64 -11.90 -9.36
N LEU A 26 -11.44 -12.65 -8.28
CA LEU A 26 -11.57 -14.11 -8.26
C LEU A 26 -13.00 -14.56 -8.62
N ARG A 27 -14.02 -13.89 -8.05
CA ARG A 27 -15.43 -14.10 -8.43
C ARG A 27 -15.67 -13.84 -9.92
N LYS A 28 -15.14 -12.73 -10.45
CA LYS A 28 -15.29 -12.36 -11.87
C LYS A 28 -14.68 -13.38 -12.84
N ILE A 29 -13.66 -14.13 -12.43
CA ILE A 29 -13.05 -15.18 -13.27
C ILE A 29 -13.65 -16.58 -13.01
N GLY A 30 -14.78 -16.65 -12.28
CA GLY A 30 -15.56 -17.89 -12.12
C GLY A 30 -15.17 -18.75 -10.93
N VAL A 31 -14.36 -18.26 -9.99
CA VAL A 31 -14.07 -18.98 -8.75
C VAL A 31 -15.26 -18.90 -7.80
N SER A 32 -15.65 -20.03 -7.21
CA SER A 32 -16.72 -20.08 -6.21
C SER A 32 -16.32 -19.38 -4.89
N ASP A 33 -17.30 -18.81 -4.19
CA ASP A 33 -17.07 -18.19 -2.88
C ASP A 33 -16.49 -19.17 -1.85
N TYR A 34 -16.89 -20.43 -1.92
CA TYR A 34 -16.37 -21.50 -1.07
C TYR A 34 -14.87 -21.75 -1.31
N ASP A 35 -14.44 -21.81 -2.57
CA ASP A 35 -13.03 -22.02 -2.90
C ASP A 35 -12.18 -20.82 -2.48
N ILE A 36 -12.70 -19.60 -2.63
CA ILE A 36 -12.02 -18.38 -2.17
C ILE A 36 -11.85 -18.42 -0.65
N ALA A 37 -12.92 -18.66 0.11
CA ALA A 37 -12.85 -18.69 1.56
C ALA A 37 -11.95 -19.81 2.11
N SER A 38 -11.90 -20.97 1.43
CA SER A 38 -11.11 -22.12 1.87
C SER A 38 -9.62 -22.07 1.50
N THR A 39 -9.23 -21.27 0.50
CA THR A 39 -7.84 -21.28 -0.02
C THR A 39 -7.12 -19.94 0.03
N LEU A 40 -7.84 -18.81 0.03
CA LEU A 40 -7.20 -17.49 0.06
C LEU A 40 -6.73 -17.18 1.48
N ALA A 41 -5.41 -17.31 1.70
CA ALA A 41 -4.82 -17.00 3.00
C ALA A 41 -4.62 -15.49 3.21
N THR A 42 -4.05 -14.78 2.23
CA THR A 42 -3.73 -13.35 2.34
C THR A 42 -3.67 -12.71 0.96
N SER A 43 -4.13 -11.47 0.84
CA SER A 43 -3.93 -10.61 -0.33
C SER A 43 -3.13 -9.36 0.06
N LEU A 44 -2.12 -9.01 -0.74
CA LEU A 44 -1.26 -7.86 -0.51
C LEU A 44 -1.32 -6.94 -1.74
N SER A 45 -1.57 -5.65 -1.51
CA SER A 45 -1.44 -4.61 -2.53
C SER A 45 -0.12 -3.88 -2.32
N GLN A 46 0.71 -3.86 -3.37
CA GLN A 46 2.04 -3.25 -3.33
C GLN A 46 2.11 -2.10 -4.33
N ARG A 47 2.63 -0.95 -3.88
CA ARG A 47 3.00 0.18 -4.73
C ARG A 47 4.49 0.46 -4.56
N LEU A 48 5.18 0.75 -5.65
CA LEU A 48 6.58 1.16 -5.62
C LEU A 48 6.65 2.67 -5.73
N VAL A 49 7.26 3.31 -4.74
CA VAL A 49 7.57 4.74 -4.75
C VAL A 49 9.05 4.93 -5.03
N ARG A 50 9.40 5.97 -5.78
CA ARG A 50 10.80 6.29 -6.06
C ARG A 50 11.49 6.78 -4.80
N LYS A 51 12.74 6.36 -4.59
CA LYS A 51 13.60 6.94 -3.55
C LYS A 51 14.06 8.33 -4.00
N VAL A 52 14.17 9.24 -3.04
CA VAL A 52 14.69 10.59 -3.29
C VAL A 52 16.21 10.55 -3.49
N CYS A 53 16.71 11.25 -4.51
CA CYS A 53 18.14 11.30 -4.81
C CYS A 53 18.90 12.13 -3.76
N PRO A 54 19.94 11.60 -3.10
CA PRO A 54 20.66 12.34 -2.07
C PRO A 54 21.54 13.48 -2.62
N LYS A 55 21.80 13.53 -3.93
CA LYS A 55 22.68 14.53 -4.56
C LYS A 55 21.96 15.79 -5.05
N CYS A 56 20.70 15.67 -5.49
CA CYS A 56 19.93 16.77 -6.07
C CYS A 56 18.62 17.09 -5.31
N ALA A 57 18.38 16.41 -4.20
CA ALA A 57 17.28 16.71 -3.31
C ALA A 57 17.37 18.13 -2.74
N VAL A 58 16.24 18.84 -2.71
CA VAL A 58 16.13 20.17 -2.09
C VAL A 58 15.09 20.12 -0.99
N LYS A 59 15.40 20.65 0.19
CA LYS A 59 14.43 20.78 1.29
C LYS A 59 13.54 21.99 1.05
N ARG A 60 12.25 21.86 1.31
CA ARG A 60 11.30 22.97 1.42
C ARG A 60 10.39 22.78 2.62
N GLU A 61 9.73 23.84 3.04
CA GLU A 61 8.68 23.71 4.05
C GLU A 61 7.45 22.95 3.49
N TYR A 62 6.76 22.21 4.36
CA TYR A 62 5.47 21.62 4.02
C TYR A 62 4.43 22.73 3.82
N THR A 63 3.55 22.55 2.83
CA THR A 63 2.36 23.41 2.71
C THR A 63 1.38 23.09 3.85
N GLU A 64 0.48 24.02 4.16
CA GLU A 64 -0.56 23.78 5.18
C GLU A 64 -1.45 22.58 4.80
N GLU A 65 -1.73 22.38 3.50
CA GLU A 65 -2.47 21.22 3.01
C GLU A 65 -1.74 19.89 3.30
N GLU A 66 -0.44 19.82 3.02
CA GLU A 66 0.37 18.62 3.29
C GLU A 66 0.43 18.30 4.78
N LYS A 67 0.61 19.32 5.62
CA LYS A 67 0.57 19.18 7.09
C LYS A 67 -0.77 18.61 7.54
N ASN A 68 -1.88 19.12 6.99
CA ASN A 68 -3.22 18.64 7.33
C ASN A 68 -3.42 17.17 6.93
N ILE A 69 -2.97 16.76 5.75
CA ILE A 69 -3.04 15.37 5.28
C ILE A 69 -2.22 14.44 6.17
N ILE A 70 -0.95 14.79 6.44
CA ILE A 70 -0.04 13.99 7.26
C ILE A 70 -0.59 13.84 8.68
N ASN A 71 -1.06 14.94 9.28
CA ASN A 71 -1.66 14.94 10.61
C ASN A 71 -2.98 14.15 10.67
N GLY A 72 -3.77 14.19 9.59
CA GLY A 72 -4.99 13.37 9.47
C GLY A 72 -4.69 11.88 9.49
N ILE A 73 -3.64 11.44 8.78
CA ILE A 73 -3.21 10.04 8.76
C ILE A 73 -2.66 9.62 10.13
N ALA A 74 -1.84 10.48 10.76
CA ALA A 74 -1.21 10.20 12.05
C ALA A 74 -2.22 10.08 13.20
N LYS A 75 -3.36 10.77 13.15
CA LYS A 75 -4.44 10.61 14.15
C LYS A 75 -5.21 9.30 14.02
N ASN A 76 -5.29 8.77 12.80
CA ASN A 76 -6.04 7.55 12.49
C ASN A 76 -5.22 6.28 12.71
N THR A 77 -3.93 6.41 12.97
CA THR A 77 -3.02 5.32 13.32
C THR A 77 -2.57 5.58 14.76
N GLU A 78 -2.58 4.59 15.66
CA GLU A 78 -2.13 4.75 17.06
C GLU A 78 -0.58 4.91 17.12
N SER A 79 -0.05 5.94 16.46
CA SER A 79 1.37 6.23 16.35
C SER A 79 1.59 7.73 16.55
N ASN A 80 1.80 8.11 17.81
CA ASN A 80 2.41 9.41 18.15
C ASN A 80 3.87 9.41 17.70
N MET A 81 4.11 9.73 16.42
CA MET A 81 5.47 9.89 15.88
C MET A 81 5.55 11.09 14.93
N ILE A 82 5.27 12.29 15.44
CA ILE A 82 5.77 13.52 14.82
C ILE A 82 6.22 14.46 15.95
N SER A 83 7.49 14.36 16.33
CA SER A 83 8.17 15.48 17.00
C SER A 83 8.20 16.64 16.01
N GLN A 84 7.79 17.82 16.47
CA GLN A 84 7.63 19.05 15.66
C GLN A 84 8.95 19.59 15.05
N GLU A 85 10.06 18.86 15.14
CA GLU A 85 11.39 19.31 14.69
C GLU A 85 11.69 19.06 13.20
N ASN A 86 10.88 18.26 12.49
CA ASN A 86 11.09 17.96 11.06
C ASN A 86 10.05 18.63 10.14
N THR A 87 10.08 19.97 10.03
CA THR A 87 9.15 20.79 9.24
C THR A 87 9.45 20.88 7.74
N HIS A 88 10.39 20.08 7.22
CA HIS A 88 10.86 20.18 5.85
C HIS A 88 10.57 18.91 5.05
N MET A 89 9.94 19.06 3.88
CA MET A 89 9.79 18.01 2.87
C MET A 89 10.95 18.05 1.88
N ILE A 90 11.32 16.89 1.32
CA ILE A 90 12.32 16.81 0.26
C ILE A 90 11.63 16.87 -1.11
N LEU A 91 11.87 17.97 -1.84
CA LEU A 91 11.51 18.11 -3.25
C LEU A 91 12.50 17.36 -4.14
N LEU A 92 11.94 16.69 -5.16
CA LEU A 92 12.72 16.22 -6.29
C LEU A 92 13.08 17.43 -7.15
N GLY A 93 14.38 17.71 -7.28
CA GLY A 93 14.86 18.54 -8.39
C GLY A 93 14.54 17.82 -9.70
N VAL A 94 13.42 18.19 -10.31
CA VAL A 94 13.11 17.81 -11.68
C VAL A 94 13.93 18.77 -12.54
N ASN A 95 15.04 18.29 -13.08
CA ASN A 95 15.71 18.97 -14.21
C ASN A 95 14.79 18.92 -15.44
#